data_AF-A0ABD1F9E5-F1
#
_entry.id   AF-A0ABD1F9E5-F1
#
_cell.length_a   1.000
_cell.length_b   1.000
_cell.length_c   1.000
_cell.angle_alpha   90.00
_cell.angle_beta   90.00
_cell.angle_gamma   90.00
#
_symmetry.space_group_name_H-M   'P 1'
#
loop_
_entity.id
_entity.type
_entity.pdbx_description
1 polymer ?
#
loop_
_entity_poly.entity_id
_entity_poly.type
_entity_poly.pdbx_seq_one_letter_code
_entity_poly.pdbx_strand_id
1 'polypeptide(L)'
;MEKMENYKVIGRAGEGAHGYVFEGLDLRTNRTVALKKISINPELSIPKNTIREICALRALKNKNIVKLFEVTSTGSAVVLVMEFLPCSLQEILKKIDLNLSQIKSYSKMLLKGVRFLHFNHIMHRDIKPANLLISPRRILKIADFGLARIYDGQTRQYSHQVATRWYRAPELLYSSKSYTPSIDMWSVGCIIAEMVNKTPLFPGETDIEQLAIVLSTLGTPTEENWPDLKELPDFNKISFTSGPGKPWRVILPLADTITLDLIKKIIIYDGSKRLTAQQALNHSFVIEEPKPARLQDMPDPKNYKEETPHYDPKEFDEIIAEINKI
;
A
#
# COMPACT_ATOMS: atom_id res chain seq x y z
N MET A 1 12.48 2.24 -30.03
CA MET A 1 11.37 2.80 -30.84
C MET A 1 10.45 3.52 -29.88
N GLU A 2 10.45 4.84 -29.93
CA GLU A 2 9.59 5.69 -29.11
C GLU A 2 8.12 5.43 -29.48
N LYS A 3 7.31 4.99 -28.50
CA LYS A 3 5.88 4.69 -28.71
C LYS A 3 4.96 5.69 -28.02
N MET A 4 5.51 6.77 -27.47
CA MET A 4 4.73 7.75 -26.73
C MET A 4 3.70 8.48 -27.61
N GLU A 5 3.94 8.52 -28.92
CA GLU A 5 2.99 9.02 -29.94
C GLU A 5 1.61 8.33 -29.90
N ASN A 6 1.53 7.10 -29.38
CA ASN A 6 0.26 6.38 -29.22
C ASN A 6 -0.54 6.82 -28.00
N TYR A 7 0.00 7.72 -27.17
CA TYR A 7 -0.60 8.12 -25.91
C TYR A 7 -0.71 9.64 -25.85
N LYS A 8 -1.93 10.14 -25.64
CA LYS A 8 -2.17 11.57 -25.39
C LYS A 8 -2.31 11.79 -23.89
N VAL A 9 -1.49 12.66 -23.30
CA VAL A 9 -1.68 13.09 -21.91
C VAL A 9 -2.92 14.01 -21.84
N ILE A 10 -3.82 13.72 -20.90
CA ILE A 10 -5.09 14.45 -20.75
C ILE A 10 -5.27 15.06 -19.36
N GLY A 11 -4.40 14.73 -18.40
CA GLY A 11 -4.41 15.35 -17.08
C GLY A 11 -3.37 14.75 -16.14
N ARG A 12 -3.34 15.26 -14.91
CA ARG A 12 -2.56 14.67 -13.81
C ARG A 12 -3.44 13.64 -13.10
N ALA A 13 -2.86 12.50 -12.72
CA ALA A 13 -3.55 11.46 -11.95
C ALA A 13 -3.08 11.39 -10.50
N GLY A 14 -1.84 11.78 -10.22
CA GLY A 14 -1.29 11.82 -8.87
C GLY A 14 0.23 12.00 -8.85
N GLU A 15 0.81 11.82 -7.67
CA GLU A 15 2.26 11.83 -7.44
C GLU A 15 2.64 10.52 -6.75
N GLY A 16 3.61 9.79 -7.31
CA GLY A 16 4.14 8.55 -6.75
C GLY A 16 5.53 8.74 -6.17
N ALA A 17 6.03 7.73 -5.45
CA ALA A 17 7.34 7.79 -4.77
C ALA A 17 8.56 8.05 -5.68
N HIS A 18 8.41 7.88 -6.99
CA HIS A 18 9.48 8.02 -7.99
C HIS A 18 9.13 8.97 -9.14
N GLY A 19 8.06 9.76 -9.01
CA GLY A 19 7.69 10.76 -10.02
C GLY A 19 6.18 10.96 -10.19
N TYR A 20 5.82 11.74 -11.20
CA TYR A 20 4.44 12.09 -11.53
C TYR A 20 3.71 10.95 -12.24
N VAL A 21 2.44 10.76 -11.89
CA VAL A 21 1.52 9.86 -12.60
C VAL A 21 0.52 10.73 -13.37
N PHE A 22 0.45 10.51 -14.67
CA PHE A 22 -0.45 11.25 -15.55
C PHE A 22 -1.64 10.40 -16.00
N GLU A 23 -2.77 11.05 -16.18
CA GLU A 23 -3.92 10.49 -16.90
C GLU A 23 -3.66 10.65 -18.40
N GLY A 24 -3.73 9.55 -19.14
CA GLY A 24 -3.51 9.53 -20.58
C GLY A 24 -4.62 8.79 -21.33
N LEU A 25 -4.67 8.97 -22.64
CA LEU A 25 -5.53 8.27 -23.57
C LEU A 25 -4.67 7.47 -24.55
N ASP A 26 -4.81 6.14 -24.54
CA ASP A 26 -4.24 5.29 -25.58
C ASP A 26 -5.04 5.46 -26.87
N LEU A 27 -4.45 6.12 -27.86
CA LEU A 27 -5.09 6.50 -29.13
C LEU A 27 -5.45 5.28 -29.98
N ARG A 28 -4.79 4.13 -29.78
CA ARG A 28 -5.06 2.89 -30.52
C ARG A 28 -6.33 2.20 -30.04
N THR A 29 -6.58 2.28 -28.73
CA THR A 29 -7.68 1.56 -28.07
C THR A 29 -8.78 2.47 -27.55
N ASN A 30 -8.57 3.79 -27.65
CA ASN A 30 -9.39 4.84 -27.06
C ASN A 30 -9.65 4.62 -25.55
N ARG A 31 -8.64 4.10 -24.84
CA ARG A 31 -8.73 3.75 -23.41
C ARG A 31 -7.98 4.75 -22.55
N THR A 32 -8.58 5.18 -21.45
CA THR A 32 -7.89 5.92 -20.39
C THR A 32 -6.87 5.04 -19.65
N VAL A 33 -5.64 5.52 -19.53
CA VAL A 33 -4.49 4.85 -18.93
C VAL A 33 -3.81 5.75 -17.89
N ALA A 34 -3.12 5.14 -16.94
CA ALA A 34 -2.20 5.85 -16.05
C ALA A 34 -0.78 5.72 -16.60
N LEU A 35 -0.07 6.84 -16.70
CA LEU A 35 1.29 6.94 -17.23
C LEU A 35 2.22 7.33 -16.08
N LYS A 36 2.96 6.36 -15.53
CA LYS A 36 3.96 6.60 -14.49
C LYS A 36 5.32 6.77 -15.16
N LYS A 37 5.82 8.00 -15.20
CA LYS A 37 7.12 8.34 -15.78
C LYS A 37 8.21 8.16 -14.73
N ILE A 38 9.31 7.52 -15.11
CA ILE A 38 10.48 7.29 -14.27
C ILE A 38 11.70 7.79 -15.05
N SER A 39 12.30 8.87 -14.57
CA SER A 39 13.52 9.42 -15.15
C SER A 39 14.68 8.44 -14.98
N ILE A 40 15.46 8.28 -16.04
CA ILE A 40 16.68 7.49 -16.08
C ILE A 40 17.82 8.50 -16.21
N ASN A 41 18.81 8.44 -15.32
CA ASN A 41 20.04 9.16 -15.55
C ASN A 41 20.75 8.50 -16.77
N PRO A 42 21.09 9.24 -17.84
CA PRO A 42 21.70 8.68 -19.05
C PRO A 42 22.98 7.86 -18.81
N GLU A 43 23.74 8.18 -17.76
CA GLU A 43 24.97 7.50 -17.39
C GLU A 43 24.74 6.26 -16.51
N LEU A 44 23.51 6.07 -16.00
CA LEU A 44 23.16 4.99 -15.09
C LEU A 44 22.16 4.03 -15.74
N SER A 45 22.29 2.74 -15.42
CA SER A 45 21.27 1.75 -15.76
C SER A 45 19.94 2.08 -15.09
N ILE A 46 18.82 1.65 -15.70
CA ILE A 46 17.48 1.74 -15.12
C ILE A 46 17.53 1.32 -13.63
N PRO A 47 16.97 2.13 -12.70
CA PRO A 47 17.01 1.83 -11.28
C PRO A 47 16.50 0.42 -10.96
N LYS A 48 17.21 -0.31 -10.08
CA LYS A 48 16.88 -1.72 -9.76
C LYS A 48 15.47 -1.90 -9.17
N ASN A 49 14.94 -0.89 -8.47
CA ASN A 49 13.54 -0.84 -8.03
C ASN A 49 12.58 -0.81 -9.21
N THR A 50 12.83 0.02 -10.23
CA THR A 50 12.02 0.11 -11.44
C THR A 50 11.98 -1.20 -12.22
N ILE A 51 13.13 -1.86 -12.40
CA ILE A 51 13.19 -3.17 -13.05
C ILE A 51 12.34 -4.19 -12.28
N ARG A 52 12.42 -4.18 -10.94
CA ARG A 52 11.63 -5.08 -10.08
C ARG A 52 10.14 -4.80 -10.16
N GLU A 53 9.73 -3.54 -10.14
CA GLU A 53 8.34 -3.13 -10.30
C GLU A 53 7.78 -3.65 -11.64
N ILE A 54 8.53 -3.47 -12.74
CA ILE A 54 8.15 -3.98 -14.06
C ILE A 54 8.06 -5.51 -14.05
N CYS A 55 9.05 -6.23 -13.52
CA CYS A 55 9.04 -7.69 -13.46
C CYS A 55 7.87 -8.22 -12.62
N ALA A 56 7.62 -7.63 -11.44
CA ALA A 56 6.51 -8.00 -10.57
C ALA A 56 5.16 -7.78 -11.27
N LEU A 57 4.92 -6.59 -11.81
CA LEU A 57 3.66 -6.26 -12.48
C LEU A 57 3.42 -7.09 -13.76
N ARG A 58 4.46 -7.48 -14.49
CA ARG A 58 4.32 -8.39 -15.66
C ARG A 58 3.95 -9.81 -15.25
N ALA A 59 4.46 -10.30 -14.12
CA ALA A 59 4.17 -11.63 -13.61
C ALA A 59 2.80 -11.72 -12.91
N LEU A 60 2.36 -10.64 -12.27
CA LEU A 60 1.17 -10.63 -11.42
C LEU A 60 -0.12 -10.34 -12.22
N LYS A 61 -0.90 -11.38 -12.49
CA LYS A 61 -2.24 -11.26 -13.10
C LYS A 61 -3.33 -11.61 -12.10
N ASN A 62 -3.91 -10.59 -11.46
CA ASN A 62 -5.00 -10.76 -10.50
C ASN A 62 -5.96 -9.57 -10.51
N LYS A 63 -7.24 -9.81 -10.20
CA LYS A 63 -8.28 -8.77 -10.19
C LYS A 63 -8.07 -7.68 -9.13
N ASN A 64 -7.35 -8.00 -8.05
CA ASN A 64 -7.07 -7.11 -6.92
C ASN A 64 -5.65 -6.50 -6.99
N ILE A 65 -4.98 -6.59 -8.14
CA ILE A 65 -3.67 -6.00 -8.40
C ILE A 65 -3.79 -5.09 -9.63
N VAL A 66 -3.09 -3.96 -9.62
CA VAL A 66 -3.04 -3.04 -10.75
C VAL A 66 -2.43 -3.72 -11.98
N LYS A 67 -3.01 -3.49 -13.16
CA LYS A 67 -2.55 -4.07 -14.42
C LYS A 67 -1.57 -3.13 -15.12
N LEU A 68 -0.39 -3.66 -15.42
CA LEU A 68 0.55 -3.06 -16.38
C LEU A 68 0.17 -3.51 -17.79
N PHE A 69 -0.12 -2.55 -18.67
CA PHE A 69 -0.42 -2.81 -20.08
C PHE A 69 0.85 -2.88 -20.91
N GLU A 70 1.73 -1.88 -20.78
CA GLU A 70 2.92 -1.73 -21.59
C GLU A 70 4.01 -1.00 -20.80
N VAL A 71 5.27 -1.24 -21.18
CA VAL A 71 6.41 -0.42 -20.78
C VAL A 71 6.96 0.22 -22.04
N THR A 72 7.02 1.54 -22.08
CA THR A 72 7.59 2.32 -23.19
C THR A 72 8.71 3.21 -22.68
N SER A 73 9.45 3.83 -23.60
CA SER A 73 10.47 4.83 -23.31
C SER A 73 10.21 6.10 -24.11
N THR A 74 10.64 7.24 -23.57
CA THR A 74 10.65 8.54 -24.23
C THR A 74 11.86 9.31 -23.73
N GLY A 75 12.78 9.69 -24.62
CA GLY A 75 14.09 10.25 -24.23
C GLY A 75 14.78 9.42 -23.15
N SER A 76 15.21 10.08 -22.07
CA SER A 76 15.85 9.47 -20.91
C SER A 76 14.86 9.01 -19.84
N ALA A 77 13.67 8.54 -20.22
CA ALA A 77 12.66 8.08 -19.25
C ALA A 77 12.02 6.74 -19.65
N VAL A 78 11.73 5.90 -18.65
CA VAL A 78 10.82 4.77 -18.78
C VAL A 78 9.43 5.22 -18.39
N VAL A 79 8.41 4.84 -19.17
CA VAL A 79 7.01 5.09 -18.85
C VAL A 79 6.28 3.75 -18.69
N LEU A 80 5.70 3.54 -17.52
CA LEU A 80 4.83 2.41 -17.22
C LEU A 80 3.40 2.80 -17.59
N VAL A 81 2.84 2.14 -18.59
CA VAL A 81 1.44 2.33 -19.02
C VAL A 81 0.58 1.34 -18.27
N MET A 82 -0.23 1.83 -17.35
CA MET A 82 -1.03 1.03 -16.42
C MET A 82 -2.52 1.30 -16.60
N GLU A 83 -3.36 0.44 -16.00
CA GLU A 83 -4.77 0.76 -15.89
C GLU A 83 -5.00 2.02 -15.05
N PHE A 84 -5.85 2.92 -15.56
CA PHE A 84 -6.28 4.09 -14.83
C PHE A 84 -7.34 3.72 -13.80
N LEU A 85 -7.17 4.20 -12.57
CA LEU A 85 -8.08 3.98 -11.46
C LEU A 85 -8.42 5.35 -10.85
N PRO A 86 -9.70 5.74 -10.80
CA PRO A 86 -10.13 7.12 -10.56
C PRO A 86 -9.90 7.66 -9.14
N CYS A 87 -9.79 6.80 -8.13
CA CYS A 87 -9.49 7.23 -6.76
C CYS A 87 -8.82 6.12 -5.95
N SER A 88 -8.27 6.51 -4.81
CA SER A 88 -7.70 5.69 -3.76
C SER A 88 -8.69 5.48 -2.61
N LEU A 89 -8.44 4.45 -1.80
CA LEU A 89 -9.17 4.24 -0.55
C LEU A 89 -8.97 5.43 0.40
N GLN A 90 -7.80 6.07 0.38
CA GLN A 90 -7.54 7.26 1.20
C GLN A 90 -8.52 8.39 0.89
N GLU A 91 -8.74 8.71 -0.39
CA GLU A 91 -9.69 9.75 -0.82
C GLU A 91 -11.13 9.41 -0.41
N ILE A 92 -11.51 8.13 -0.44
CA ILE A 92 -12.83 7.68 0.03
C ILE A 92 -12.95 7.90 1.54
N LEU A 93 -11.97 7.47 2.33
CA LEU A 93 -11.99 7.57 3.80
C LEU A 93 -11.99 9.02 4.30
N LYS A 94 -11.44 9.97 3.53
CA LYS A 94 -11.55 11.41 3.85
C LYS A 94 -12.97 11.95 3.71
N LYS A 95 -13.80 11.37 2.83
CA LYS A 95 -15.09 11.96 2.42
C LYS A 95 -16.31 11.25 3.03
N ILE A 96 -16.22 9.96 3.30
CA ILE A 96 -17.35 9.18 3.82
C ILE A 96 -16.96 8.17 4.88
N ASP A 97 -17.94 7.83 5.70
CA ASP A 97 -17.91 6.69 6.59
C ASP A 97 -18.37 5.43 5.86
N LEU A 98 -17.60 4.35 6.01
CA LEU A 98 -17.98 3.04 5.48
C LEU A 98 -18.82 2.29 6.52
N ASN A 99 -19.88 1.62 6.06
CA ASN A 99 -20.59 0.66 6.90
C ASN A 99 -19.81 -0.67 7.00
N LEU A 100 -20.14 -1.50 7.99
CA LEU A 100 -19.43 -2.75 8.26
C LEU A 100 -19.36 -3.68 7.03
N SER A 101 -20.44 -3.80 6.25
CA SER A 101 -20.46 -4.63 5.03
C SER A 101 -19.48 -4.10 3.97
N GLN A 102 -19.37 -2.78 3.81
CA GLN A 102 -18.40 -2.15 2.91
C GLN A 102 -16.97 -2.34 3.41
N ILE A 103 -16.72 -2.17 4.72
CA ILE A 103 -15.42 -2.44 5.35
C ILE A 103 -15.00 -3.89 5.12
N LYS A 104 -15.91 -4.86 5.35
CA LYS A 104 -15.68 -6.28 5.06
C LYS A 104 -15.35 -6.52 3.58
N SER A 105 -16.01 -5.82 2.66
CA SER A 105 -15.74 -5.93 1.22
C SER A 105 -14.37 -5.40 0.80
N TYR A 106 -13.97 -4.21 1.24
CA TYR A 106 -12.63 -3.70 0.98
C TYR A 106 -11.55 -4.57 1.63
N SER A 107 -11.75 -4.97 2.90
CA SER A 107 -10.85 -5.87 3.61
C SER A 107 -10.68 -7.20 2.86
N LYS A 108 -11.78 -7.80 2.40
CA LYS A 108 -11.74 -9.06 1.64
C LYS A 108 -11.01 -8.92 0.30
N MET A 109 -11.18 -7.80 -0.40
CA MET A 109 -10.46 -7.53 -1.66
C MET A 109 -8.97 -7.30 -1.42
N LEU A 110 -8.61 -6.54 -0.38
CA LEU A 110 -7.24 -6.32 0.05
C LEU A 110 -6.56 -7.64 0.42
N LEU A 111 -7.16 -8.43 1.30
CA LEU A 111 -6.64 -9.74 1.71
C LEU A 111 -6.48 -10.70 0.53
N LYS A 112 -7.39 -10.68 -0.46
CA LYS A 112 -7.25 -11.48 -1.69
C LYS A 112 -6.05 -11.05 -2.54
N GLY A 113 -5.80 -9.75 -2.64
CA GLY A 113 -4.62 -9.19 -3.30
C GLY A 113 -3.34 -9.59 -2.58
N VAL A 114 -3.26 -9.34 -1.27
CA VAL A 114 -2.09 -9.66 -0.43
C VAL A 114 -1.79 -11.15 -0.44
N ARG A 115 -2.81 -12.01 -0.30
CA ARG A 115 -2.65 -13.47 -0.43
C ARG A 115 -2.04 -13.85 -1.78
N PHE A 116 -2.50 -13.24 -2.87
CA PHE A 116 -1.96 -13.52 -4.19
C PHE A 116 -0.50 -13.10 -4.32
N LEU A 117 -0.12 -11.94 -3.77
CA LEU A 117 1.28 -11.50 -3.71
C LEU A 117 2.14 -12.49 -2.93
N HIS A 118 1.71 -12.83 -1.72
CA HIS A 118 2.46 -13.72 -0.82
C HIS A 118 2.60 -15.12 -1.41
N PHE A 119 1.57 -15.64 -2.09
CA PHE A 119 1.63 -16.92 -2.80
C PHE A 119 2.63 -16.91 -3.96
N ASN A 120 2.80 -15.77 -4.63
CA ASN A 120 3.79 -15.60 -5.71
C ASN A 120 5.14 -15.11 -5.18
N HIS A 121 5.43 -15.34 -3.89
CA HIS A 121 6.69 -14.99 -3.26
C HIS A 121 7.03 -13.48 -3.29
N ILE A 122 6.02 -12.60 -3.32
CA ILE A 122 6.20 -11.15 -3.38
C ILE A 122 5.67 -10.47 -2.11
N MET A 123 6.53 -9.68 -1.46
CA MET A 123 6.16 -8.73 -0.41
C MET A 123 5.95 -7.35 -1.03
N HIS A 124 4.85 -6.67 -0.66
CA HIS A 124 4.54 -5.35 -1.21
C HIS A 124 5.35 -4.23 -0.54
N ARG A 125 5.44 -4.26 0.80
CA ARG A 125 6.24 -3.36 1.66
C ARG A 125 5.76 -1.91 1.75
N ASP A 126 4.80 -1.50 0.94
CA ASP A 126 4.18 -0.16 0.99
C ASP A 126 2.66 -0.22 0.91
N ILE A 127 2.03 -1.13 1.66
CA ILE A 127 0.57 -1.22 1.73
C ILE A 127 0.05 -0.07 2.61
N LYS A 128 -0.71 0.84 1.99
CA LYS A 128 -1.34 2.00 2.65
C LYS A 128 -2.57 2.43 1.84
N PRO A 129 -3.56 3.15 2.42
CA PRO A 129 -4.79 3.54 1.72
C PRO A 129 -4.55 4.28 0.41
N ALA A 130 -3.49 5.11 0.31
CA ALA A 130 -3.12 5.82 -0.91
C ALA A 130 -2.74 4.88 -2.08
N ASN A 131 -2.20 3.70 -1.78
CA ASN A 131 -1.80 2.68 -2.75
C ASN A 131 -2.90 1.63 -3.00
N LEU A 132 -4.09 1.81 -2.42
CA LEU A 132 -5.25 0.94 -2.64
C LEU A 132 -6.24 1.67 -3.53
N LEU A 133 -6.13 1.45 -4.84
CA LEU A 133 -6.91 2.16 -5.85
C LEU A 133 -8.22 1.44 -6.16
N ILE A 134 -9.28 2.20 -6.45
CA ILE A 134 -10.62 1.68 -6.70
C ILE A 134 -10.98 1.84 -8.17
N SER A 135 -11.22 0.72 -8.85
CA SER A 135 -11.65 0.72 -10.24
C SER A 135 -13.08 1.24 -10.42
N PRO A 136 -13.49 1.70 -11.62
CA PRO A 136 -14.87 2.09 -11.91
C PRO A 136 -15.91 0.99 -11.62
N ARG A 137 -15.48 -0.28 -11.54
CA ARG A 137 -16.32 -1.43 -11.14
C ARG A 137 -16.34 -1.66 -9.63
N ARG A 138 -15.84 -0.71 -8.83
CA ARG A 138 -15.78 -0.71 -7.36
C ARG A 138 -14.92 -1.86 -6.80
N ILE A 139 -13.97 -2.34 -7.60
CA ILE A 139 -12.99 -3.35 -7.19
C ILE A 139 -11.74 -2.63 -6.69
N LEU A 140 -11.32 -2.94 -5.47
CA LEU A 140 -10.06 -2.49 -4.88
C LEU A 140 -8.88 -3.24 -5.50
N LYS A 141 -7.84 -2.50 -5.86
CA LYS A 141 -6.62 -2.96 -6.48
C LYS A 141 -5.40 -2.39 -5.77
N ILE A 142 -4.46 -3.25 -5.43
CA ILE A 142 -3.17 -2.85 -4.87
C ILE A 142 -2.31 -2.28 -6.00
N ALA A 143 -1.73 -1.11 -5.78
CA ALA A 143 -0.86 -0.38 -6.71
C ALA A 143 0.45 0.05 -6.04
N ASP A 144 1.34 0.63 -6.85
CA ASP A 144 2.70 1.09 -6.49
C ASP A 144 3.63 -0.01 -5.95
N PHE A 145 4.24 -0.74 -6.88
CA PHE A 145 5.14 -1.86 -6.59
C PHE A 145 6.61 -1.44 -6.52
N GLY A 146 6.90 -0.13 -6.44
CA GLY A 146 8.27 0.39 -6.42
C GLY A 146 9.12 -0.19 -5.28
N LEU A 147 8.49 -0.55 -4.16
CA LEU A 147 9.17 -1.10 -2.98
C LEU A 147 9.09 -2.62 -2.89
N ALA A 148 8.34 -3.25 -3.79
CA ALA A 148 8.04 -4.67 -3.75
C ALA A 148 9.32 -5.52 -3.91
N ARG A 149 9.34 -6.67 -3.24
CA ARG A 149 10.49 -7.60 -3.26
C ARG A 149 10.05 -9.04 -3.32
N ILE A 150 10.82 -9.84 -4.07
CA ILE A 150 10.76 -11.29 -3.96
C ILE A 150 11.32 -11.69 -2.59
N TYR A 151 10.59 -12.55 -1.89
CA TYR A 151 11.06 -13.24 -0.69
C TYR A 151 11.28 -14.71 -1.04
N ASP A 152 12.45 -15.24 -0.73
CA ASP A 152 12.86 -16.61 -1.04
C ASP A 152 13.00 -17.49 0.20
N GLY A 153 12.44 -17.04 1.33
CA GLY A 153 12.55 -17.72 2.62
C GLY A 153 13.93 -17.63 3.27
N GLN A 154 14.91 -17.00 2.60
CA GLN A 154 16.21 -16.69 3.19
C GLN A 154 16.22 -15.25 3.72
N THR A 155 16.84 -15.04 4.87
CA THR A 155 16.99 -13.74 5.52
C THR A 155 17.93 -12.85 4.71
N ARG A 156 17.38 -12.19 3.69
CA ARG A 156 18.07 -11.16 2.91
C ARG A 156 17.92 -9.81 3.59
N GLN A 157 19.01 -9.06 3.70
CA GLN A 157 18.96 -7.69 4.22
C GLN A 157 18.22 -6.78 3.23
N TYR A 158 17.21 -6.06 3.71
CA TYR A 158 16.41 -5.15 2.89
C TYR A 158 16.51 -3.69 3.38
N SER A 159 16.44 -2.72 2.47
CA SER A 159 16.56 -1.28 2.77
C SER A 159 15.35 -0.72 3.51
N HIS A 160 15.56 0.05 4.58
CA HIS A 160 14.56 0.96 5.19
C HIS A 160 14.34 2.15 4.25
N GLN A 161 13.10 2.55 3.99
CA GLN A 161 12.80 3.66 3.09
C GLN A 161 11.95 4.73 3.75
N VAL A 162 11.99 5.94 3.21
CA VAL A 162 11.28 7.13 3.67
C VAL A 162 9.93 7.21 2.94
N ALA A 163 8.84 6.92 3.66
CA ALA A 163 7.45 7.01 3.21
C ALA A 163 6.55 7.12 4.44
N THR A 164 5.25 7.37 4.27
CA THR A 164 4.25 7.42 5.37
C THR A 164 4.41 6.21 6.30
N ARG A 165 4.77 6.46 7.56
CA ARG A 165 5.21 5.44 8.55
C ARG A 165 4.06 4.77 9.28
N TRP A 166 2.84 5.30 9.15
CA TRP A 166 1.68 4.91 9.95
C TRP A 166 1.31 3.42 9.85
N TYR A 167 1.68 2.78 8.75
CA TYR A 167 1.37 1.38 8.43
C TYR A 167 2.60 0.46 8.58
N ARG A 168 3.72 0.97 9.12
CA ARG A 168 4.97 0.23 9.26
C ARG A 168 4.94 -0.67 10.49
N ALA A 169 5.34 -1.92 10.29
CA ALA A 169 5.42 -2.92 11.36
C ALA A 169 6.55 -2.62 12.36
N PRO A 170 6.40 -2.98 13.65
CA PRO A 170 7.37 -2.64 14.70
C PRO A 170 8.77 -3.21 14.43
N GLU A 171 8.89 -4.39 13.83
CA GLU A 171 10.17 -4.98 13.44
C GLU A 171 10.95 -4.10 12.45
N LEU A 172 10.24 -3.37 11.58
CA LEU A 172 10.87 -2.43 10.64
C LEU A 172 11.28 -1.12 11.32
N LEU A 173 10.58 -0.71 12.38
CA LEU A 173 10.88 0.48 13.17
C LEU A 173 12.11 0.28 14.07
N TYR A 174 12.36 -0.95 14.52
CA TYR A 174 13.61 -1.34 15.17
C TYR A 174 14.74 -1.70 14.19
N SER A 175 14.61 -1.27 12.93
CA SER A 175 15.58 -1.48 11.86
C SER A 175 15.93 -2.95 11.59
N SER A 176 15.01 -3.90 11.84
CA SER A 176 15.26 -5.29 11.46
C SER A 176 15.55 -5.40 9.97
N LYS A 177 16.65 -6.06 9.65
CA LYS A 177 17.03 -6.38 8.26
C LYS A 177 16.41 -7.69 7.78
N SER A 178 15.83 -8.45 8.71
CA SER A 178 15.29 -9.79 8.52
C SER A 178 13.78 -9.73 8.79
N TYR A 179 12.98 -9.72 7.74
CA TYR A 179 11.52 -9.67 7.87
C TYR A 179 10.83 -10.48 6.79
N THR A 180 9.60 -10.87 7.10
CA THR A 180 8.77 -11.79 6.31
C THR A 180 7.56 -11.06 5.73
N PRO A 181 6.74 -11.73 4.90
CA PRO A 181 5.47 -11.15 4.44
C PRO A 181 4.50 -10.71 5.55
N SER A 182 4.76 -11.06 6.82
CA SER A 182 4.04 -10.57 8.00
C SER A 182 4.01 -9.04 8.14
N ILE A 183 4.96 -8.31 7.55
CA ILE A 183 4.97 -6.84 7.57
C ILE A 183 3.80 -6.26 6.77
N ASP A 184 3.43 -6.89 5.66
CA ASP A 184 2.28 -6.48 4.85
C ASP A 184 0.98 -6.72 5.64
N MET A 185 0.93 -7.80 6.43
CA MET A 185 -0.22 -8.10 7.28
C MET A 185 -0.42 -7.06 8.39
N TRP A 186 0.66 -6.54 8.99
CA TRP A 186 0.55 -5.42 9.92
C TRP A 186 -0.11 -4.21 9.26
N SER A 187 0.35 -3.84 8.06
CA SER A 187 -0.25 -2.74 7.30
C SER A 187 -1.74 -2.98 7.00
N VAL A 188 -2.11 -4.21 6.61
CA VAL A 188 -3.52 -4.60 6.43
C VAL A 188 -4.31 -4.39 7.72
N GLY A 189 -3.80 -4.81 8.87
CA GLY A 189 -4.45 -4.61 10.17
C GLY A 189 -4.68 -3.13 10.50
N CYS A 190 -3.68 -2.28 10.26
CA CYS A 190 -3.79 -0.83 10.46
C CYS A 190 -4.88 -0.23 9.56
N ILE A 191 -4.96 -0.65 8.29
CA ILE A 191 -5.96 -0.14 7.34
C ILE A 191 -7.37 -0.61 7.72
N ILE A 192 -7.54 -1.85 8.16
CA ILE A 192 -8.84 -2.33 8.64
C ILE A 192 -9.27 -1.54 9.88
N ALA A 193 -8.35 -1.29 10.81
CA ALA A 193 -8.61 -0.47 11.99
C ALA A 193 -8.99 0.97 11.61
N GLU A 194 -8.31 1.58 10.65
CA GLU A 194 -8.62 2.93 10.14
C GLU A 194 -9.98 2.98 9.44
N MET A 195 -10.33 1.99 8.62
CA MET A 195 -11.67 1.92 8.01
C MET A 195 -12.80 1.86 9.04
N VAL A 196 -12.54 1.25 10.21
CA VAL A 196 -13.51 1.13 11.31
C VAL A 196 -13.56 2.39 12.16
N ASN A 197 -12.41 2.96 12.51
CA ASN A 197 -12.30 4.05 13.47
C ASN A 197 -12.20 5.44 12.82
N LYS A 198 -12.09 5.50 11.48
CA LYS A 198 -11.96 6.70 10.64
C LYS A 198 -10.66 7.48 10.81
N THR A 199 -9.84 7.08 11.78
CA THR A 199 -8.54 7.68 12.06
C THR A 199 -7.44 6.63 11.96
N PRO A 200 -6.23 7.00 11.48
CA PRO A 200 -5.10 6.09 11.44
C PRO A 200 -4.81 5.51 12.82
N LEU A 201 -4.51 4.20 12.88
CA LEU A 201 -4.28 3.51 14.14
C LEU A 201 -3.02 4.01 14.86
N PHE A 202 -1.96 4.33 14.11
CA PHE A 202 -0.68 4.77 14.64
C PHE A 202 -0.11 5.93 13.79
N PRO A 203 -0.52 7.20 14.04
CA PRO A 203 -0.11 8.34 13.22
C PRO A 203 1.19 9.00 13.74
N GLY A 204 2.35 8.38 13.56
CA GLY A 204 3.65 8.97 13.90
C GLY A 204 4.34 9.63 12.72
N GLU A 205 4.98 10.78 12.95
CA GLU A 205 5.66 11.56 11.91
C GLU A 205 7.11 11.10 11.69
N THR A 206 7.75 10.62 12.76
CA THR A 206 9.12 10.04 12.72
C THR A 206 9.12 8.55 13.06
N ASP A 207 10.20 7.82 12.74
CA ASP A 207 10.30 6.39 13.09
C ASP A 207 10.27 6.16 14.61
N ILE A 208 10.89 7.08 15.38
CA ILE A 208 10.90 7.04 16.84
C ILE A 208 9.51 7.33 17.41
N GLU A 209 8.84 8.36 16.89
CA GLU A 209 7.49 8.70 17.32
C GLU A 209 6.48 7.62 16.94
N GLN A 210 6.56 7.06 15.73
CA GLN A 210 5.75 5.94 15.29
C GLN A 210 5.89 4.76 16.27
N LEU A 211 7.12 4.42 16.65
CA LEU A 211 7.39 3.38 17.62
C LEU A 211 6.80 3.73 19.00
N ALA A 212 6.99 4.97 19.48
CA ALA A 212 6.42 5.43 20.74
C ALA A 212 4.88 5.31 20.79
N ILE A 213 4.21 5.64 19.68
CA ILE A 213 2.75 5.52 19.54
C ILE A 213 2.34 4.05 19.57
N VAL A 214 3.04 3.17 18.86
CA VAL A 214 2.78 1.72 18.88
C VAL A 214 2.92 1.17 20.31
N LEU A 215 4.02 1.48 21.00
CA LEU A 215 4.29 1.01 22.37
C LEU A 215 3.29 1.56 23.39
N SER A 216 2.96 2.86 23.34
CA SER A 216 1.97 3.47 24.25
C SER A 216 0.54 2.96 24.00
N THR A 217 0.26 2.48 22.78
CA THR A 217 -1.06 1.96 22.40
C THR A 217 -1.20 0.49 22.75
N LEU A 218 -0.25 -0.37 22.37
CA LEU A 218 -0.33 -1.81 22.56
C LEU A 218 0.32 -2.31 23.86
N GLY A 219 1.13 -1.46 24.50
CA GLY A 219 1.96 -1.82 25.64
C GLY A 219 3.36 -2.23 25.23
N THR A 220 4.31 -2.13 26.15
CA THR A 220 5.71 -2.48 25.87
C THR A 220 5.84 -3.99 25.65
N PRO A 221 6.47 -4.46 24.55
CA PRO A 221 6.65 -5.87 24.31
C PRO A 221 7.58 -6.49 25.36
N THR A 222 7.37 -7.77 25.63
CA THR A 222 8.18 -8.61 26.52
C THR A 222 8.74 -9.77 25.71
N GLU A 223 9.78 -10.45 26.21
CA GLU A 223 10.32 -11.63 25.53
C GLU A 223 9.30 -12.78 25.40
N GLU A 224 8.27 -12.80 26.24
CA GLU A 224 7.18 -13.76 26.12
C GLU A 224 6.32 -13.49 24.88
N ASN A 225 5.98 -12.22 24.64
CA ASN A 225 5.11 -11.84 23.52
C ASN A 225 5.88 -11.58 22.22
N TRP A 226 7.18 -11.30 22.30
CA TRP A 226 8.09 -11.12 21.17
C TRP A 226 9.48 -11.69 21.50
N PRO A 227 9.71 -12.99 21.28
CA PRO A 227 10.97 -13.66 21.67
C PRO A 227 12.23 -13.03 21.04
N ASP A 228 12.16 -12.66 19.76
CA ASP A 228 13.31 -12.13 19.01
C ASP A 228 13.56 -10.63 19.26
N LEU A 229 12.87 -10.01 20.24
CA LEU A 229 12.91 -8.58 20.53
C LEU A 229 14.34 -8.06 20.79
N LYS A 230 15.13 -8.78 21.60
CA LYS A 230 16.50 -8.39 21.94
C LYS A 230 17.48 -8.50 20.77
N GLU A 231 17.13 -9.25 19.74
CA GLU A 231 17.95 -9.43 18.53
C GLU A 231 17.76 -8.29 17.53
N LEU A 232 16.77 -7.43 17.74
CA LEU A 232 16.49 -6.32 16.83
C LEU A 232 17.59 -5.26 16.90
N PRO A 233 18.09 -4.76 15.75
CA PRO A 233 19.29 -3.90 15.70
C PRO A 233 19.24 -2.64 16.57
N ASP A 234 18.07 -2.01 16.69
CA ASP A 234 17.93 -0.75 17.41
C ASP A 234 17.20 -0.88 18.76
N PHE A 235 16.85 -2.10 19.20
CA PHE A 235 16.14 -2.31 20.46
C PHE A 235 16.88 -1.73 21.66
N ASN A 236 18.18 -2.00 21.77
CA ASN A 236 19.01 -1.50 22.88
C ASN A 236 19.46 -0.03 22.70
N LYS A 237 19.14 0.61 21.57
CA LYS A 237 19.52 2.01 21.30
C LYS A 237 18.41 3.00 21.61
N ILE A 238 17.16 2.53 21.65
CA ILE A 238 15.97 3.36 21.83
C ILE A 238 15.23 2.89 23.07
N SER A 239 15.17 3.75 24.09
CA SER A 239 14.46 3.48 25.34
C SER A 239 13.18 4.29 25.44
N PHE A 240 12.08 3.62 25.78
CA PHE A 240 10.79 4.24 26.12
C PHE A 240 10.36 3.82 27.52
N THR A 241 9.52 4.64 28.16
CA THR A 241 8.90 4.26 29.44
C THR A 241 8.01 3.03 29.24
N SER A 242 8.24 2.00 30.05
CA SER A 242 7.44 0.77 29.98
C SER A 242 6.00 1.02 30.43
N GLY A 243 5.02 0.43 29.75
CA GLY A 243 3.61 0.59 30.09
C GLY A 243 2.72 -0.57 29.58
N PRO A 244 1.53 -0.77 30.19
CA PRO A 244 0.66 -1.91 29.89
C PRO A 244 -0.15 -1.77 28.59
N GLY A 245 -0.06 -0.63 27.89
CA GLY A 245 -0.90 -0.33 26.72
C GLY A 245 -2.31 0.08 27.10
N LYS A 246 -3.13 0.34 26.08
CA LYS A 246 -4.52 0.76 26.23
C LYS A 246 -5.46 -0.45 26.02
N PRO A 247 -6.60 -0.53 26.73
CA PRO A 247 -7.60 -1.52 26.43
C PRO A 247 -8.10 -1.39 24.99
N TRP A 248 -8.23 -2.49 24.26
CA TRP A 248 -8.64 -2.48 22.85
C TRP A 248 -9.98 -1.79 22.56
N ARG A 249 -10.91 -1.79 23.52
CA ARG A 249 -12.18 -1.05 23.41
C ARG A 249 -12.00 0.48 23.47
N VAL A 250 -10.90 0.96 24.06
CA VAL A 250 -10.50 2.37 24.04
C VAL A 250 -9.78 2.70 22.72
N ILE A 251 -8.97 1.78 22.20
CA ILE A 251 -8.25 1.96 20.94
C ILE A 251 -9.24 1.98 19.75
N LEU A 252 -10.18 1.03 19.71
CA LEU A 252 -11.15 0.84 18.64
C LEU A 252 -12.58 0.78 19.20
N PRO A 253 -13.14 1.92 19.63
CA PRO A 253 -14.47 1.97 20.24
C PRO A 253 -15.59 1.60 19.25
N LEU A 254 -15.40 1.82 17.95
CA LEU A 254 -16.39 1.52 16.90
C LEU A 254 -16.33 0.08 16.38
N ALA A 255 -15.34 -0.71 16.78
CA ALA A 255 -15.19 -2.09 16.32
C ALA A 255 -16.17 -3.02 17.05
N ASP A 256 -16.94 -3.81 16.31
CA ASP A 256 -17.66 -4.94 16.89
C ASP A 256 -16.68 -6.02 17.39
N THR A 257 -17.19 -6.99 18.14
CA THR A 257 -16.35 -8.02 18.77
C THR A 257 -15.58 -8.87 17.74
N ILE A 258 -16.19 -9.17 16.59
CA ILE A 258 -15.60 -10.03 15.55
C ILE A 258 -14.50 -9.29 14.78
N THR A 259 -14.73 -8.02 14.48
CA THR A 259 -13.77 -7.11 13.84
C THR A 259 -12.57 -6.88 14.74
N LEU A 260 -12.83 -6.64 16.03
CA LEU A 260 -11.78 -6.45 17.03
C LEU A 260 -10.93 -7.71 17.19
N ASP A 261 -11.54 -8.89 17.17
CA ASP A 261 -10.83 -10.17 17.22
C ASP A 261 -9.91 -10.38 16.01
N LEU A 262 -10.37 -10.06 14.79
CA LEU A 262 -9.51 -10.11 13.61
C LEU A 262 -8.30 -9.18 13.75
N ILE A 263 -8.54 -7.91 14.11
CA ILE A 263 -7.48 -6.90 14.22
C ILE A 263 -6.47 -7.31 15.30
N LYS A 264 -6.92 -7.81 16.46
CA LYS A 264 -6.05 -8.31 17.53
C LYS A 264 -5.15 -9.47 17.11
N LYS A 265 -5.59 -10.31 16.17
CA LYS A 265 -4.80 -11.44 15.65
C LYS A 265 -3.85 -11.04 14.52
N ILE A 266 -3.96 -9.82 13.99
CA ILE A 266 -3.07 -9.25 12.96
C ILE A 266 -2.09 -8.25 13.58
N ILE A 267 -2.55 -7.37 14.46
CA ILE A 267 -1.77 -6.33 15.14
C ILE A 267 -1.16 -6.91 16.41
N ILE A 268 -0.11 -7.69 16.22
CA ILE A 268 0.74 -8.23 17.28
C ILE A 268 2.21 -7.99 16.94
N TYR A 269 3.04 -7.92 17.98
CA TYR A 269 4.47 -7.66 17.85
C TYR A 269 5.20 -8.73 17.04
N ASP A 270 5.13 -9.98 17.50
CA ASP A 270 5.74 -11.12 16.83
C ASP A 270 5.09 -11.39 15.46
N GLY A 271 5.83 -11.05 14.40
CA GLY A 271 5.41 -11.21 13.01
C GLY A 271 5.07 -12.66 12.65
N SER A 272 5.70 -13.65 13.29
CA SER A 272 5.48 -15.08 13.00
C SER A 272 4.11 -15.57 13.47
N LYS A 273 3.54 -14.91 14.48
CA LYS A 273 2.23 -15.24 15.05
C LYS A 273 1.07 -14.51 14.37
N ARG A 274 1.35 -13.52 13.50
CA ARG A 274 0.30 -12.74 12.82
C ARG A 274 -0.48 -13.65 11.89
N LEU A 275 -1.79 -13.48 11.82
CA LEU A 275 -2.57 -14.16 10.79
C LEU A 275 -2.03 -13.82 9.41
N THR A 276 -1.85 -14.86 8.60
CA THR A 276 -1.60 -14.71 7.17
C THR A 276 -2.85 -14.23 6.45
N ALA A 277 -2.71 -13.69 5.23
CA ALA A 277 -3.85 -13.25 4.43
C ALA A 277 -4.85 -14.40 4.14
N GLN A 278 -4.36 -15.64 3.98
CA GLN A 278 -5.21 -16.81 3.81
C GLN A 278 -5.98 -17.16 5.08
N GLN A 279 -5.37 -17.09 6.26
CA GLN A 279 -6.07 -17.34 7.52
C GLN A 279 -7.09 -16.22 7.80
N ALA A 280 -6.73 -14.96 7.56
CA ALA A 280 -7.64 -13.83 7.71
C ALA A 280 -8.85 -13.88 6.77
N LEU A 281 -8.69 -14.42 5.54
CA LEU A 281 -9.82 -14.66 4.62
C LEU A 281 -10.81 -15.71 5.13
N ASN A 282 -10.35 -16.61 6.01
CA ASN A 282 -11.17 -17.65 6.63
C ASN A 282 -11.70 -17.23 8.01
N HIS A 283 -11.44 -16.00 8.44
CA HIS A 283 -11.88 -15.49 9.74
C HIS A 283 -13.38 -15.19 9.75
N SER A 284 -14.03 -15.34 10.91
CA SER A 284 -15.45 -15.01 11.13
C SER A 284 -15.84 -13.63 10.59
N PHE A 285 -14.95 -12.63 10.73
CA PHE A 285 -15.15 -11.29 10.17
C PHE A 285 -15.52 -11.29 8.67
N VAL A 286 -14.92 -12.16 7.86
CA VAL A 286 -15.16 -12.23 6.41
C VAL A 286 -16.37 -13.10 6.05
N ILE A 287 -16.73 -14.05 6.92
CA ILE A 287 -17.68 -15.12 6.64
C ILE A 287 -19.06 -14.85 7.27
N GLU A 288 -19.10 -14.33 8.49
CA GLU A 288 -20.34 -14.14 9.26
C GLU A 288 -21.09 -12.86 8.84
N GLU A 289 -22.37 -12.81 9.22
CA GLU A 289 -23.21 -11.64 8.99
C GLU A 289 -22.72 -10.40 9.76
N PRO A 290 -22.97 -9.18 9.26
CA PRO A 290 -23.47 -8.91 7.92
C PRO A 290 -22.42 -9.31 6.86
N LYS A 291 -22.85 -9.92 5.75
CA LYS A 291 -21.92 -10.29 4.66
C LYS A 291 -21.21 -9.06 4.07
N PRO A 292 -20.03 -9.26 3.45
CA PRO A 292 -19.42 -8.24 2.61
C PRO A 292 -20.43 -7.68 1.59
N ALA A 293 -20.50 -6.35 1.48
CA ALA A 293 -21.41 -5.66 0.57
C ALA A 293 -21.20 -6.09 -0.89
N ARG A 294 -22.28 -6.13 -1.68
CA ARG A 294 -22.17 -6.37 -3.13
C ARG A 294 -21.44 -5.20 -3.78
N LEU A 295 -20.77 -5.44 -4.91
CA LEU A 295 -20.01 -4.38 -5.60
C LEU A 295 -20.87 -3.16 -5.92
N GLN A 296 -22.14 -3.32 -6.26
CA GLN A 296 -23.05 -2.20 -6.53
C GLN A 296 -23.36 -1.33 -5.31
N ASP A 297 -23.23 -1.88 -4.10
CA ASP A 297 -23.48 -1.20 -2.83
C ASP A 297 -22.19 -0.57 -2.25
N MET A 298 -21.06 -0.71 -2.96
CA MET A 298 -19.80 -0.06 -2.62
C MET A 298 -19.80 1.41 -3.09
N PRO A 299 -19.01 2.30 -2.46
CA PRO A 299 -18.89 3.69 -2.89
C PRO A 299 -18.52 3.80 -4.38
N ASP A 300 -19.21 4.68 -5.12
CA ASP A 300 -18.89 4.94 -6.52
C ASP A 300 -17.66 5.84 -6.63
N PRO A 301 -16.53 5.35 -7.14
CA PRO A 301 -15.28 6.10 -7.11
C PRO A 301 -15.33 7.40 -7.91
N LYS A 302 -16.28 7.58 -8.84
CA LYS A 302 -16.46 8.83 -9.59
C LYS A 302 -16.78 10.03 -8.70
N ASN A 303 -17.39 9.79 -7.53
CA ASN A 303 -17.75 10.85 -6.59
C ASN A 303 -16.57 11.30 -5.70
N TYR A 304 -15.44 10.58 -5.76
CA TYR A 304 -14.34 10.75 -4.82
C TYR A 304 -13.04 11.22 -5.47
N LYS A 305 -12.93 11.22 -6.80
CA LYS A 305 -11.78 11.80 -7.52
C LYS A 305 -11.54 13.23 -6.98
N GLU A 306 -10.38 13.48 -6.38
CA GLU A 306 -9.99 14.84 -6.05
C GLU A 306 -9.86 15.65 -7.35
N GLU A 307 -10.30 16.91 -7.35
CA GLU A 307 -10.07 17.80 -8.50
C GLU A 307 -8.57 17.99 -8.63
N THR A 308 -7.99 17.33 -9.63
CA THR A 308 -6.58 17.52 -9.96
C THR A 308 -6.43 18.91 -10.59
N PRO A 309 -5.47 19.73 -10.13
CA PRO A 309 -5.27 21.07 -10.69
C PRO A 309 -5.16 21.01 -12.22
N HIS A 310 -5.68 22.04 -12.89
CA HIS A 310 -5.64 22.13 -14.34
C HIS A 310 -4.21 21.94 -14.82
N TYR A 311 -4.03 20.94 -15.67
CA TYR A 311 -2.74 20.61 -16.24
C TYR A 311 -2.49 21.43 -17.51
N ASP A 312 -1.39 22.17 -17.60
CA ASP A 312 -0.97 22.77 -18.87
C ASP A 312 -0.19 21.73 -19.69
N PRO A 313 -0.63 21.34 -20.90
CA PRO A 313 0.13 20.45 -21.75
C PRO A 313 1.57 20.93 -22.04
N LYS A 314 1.84 22.24 -22.00
CA LYS A 314 3.19 22.80 -22.14
C LYS A 314 4.09 22.45 -20.96
N GLU A 315 3.56 22.36 -19.74
CA GLU A 315 4.30 21.82 -18.60
C GLU A 315 4.68 20.34 -18.83
N PHE A 316 3.96 19.56 -19.64
CA PHE A 316 4.41 18.18 -19.95
C PHE A 316 5.71 18.20 -20.71
N ASP A 317 5.74 18.91 -21.83
CA ASP A 317 6.91 18.97 -22.71
C ASP A 317 8.05 19.75 -22.07
N GLU A 318 7.76 20.77 -21.24
CA GLU A 318 8.75 21.50 -20.44
C GLU A 318 9.30 20.65 -19.29
N ILE A 319 8.48 19.91 -18.52
CA ILE A 319 8.96 18.94 -17.53
C ILE A 319 9.71 17.80 -18.22
N ILE A 320 9.28 17.37 -19.42
CA ILE A 320 9.99 16.38 -20.23
C ILE A 320 11.34 16.93 -20.69
N ALA A 321 11.41 18.19 -21.13
CA ALA A 321 12.61 18.85 -21.60
C ALA A 321 13.58 19.22 -20.46
N GLU A 322 13.08 19.65 -19.29
CA GLU A 322 13.88 19.89 -18.08
C GLU A 322 14.48 18.60 -17.54
N ILE A 323 13.70 17.51 -17.49
CA ILE A 323 14.21 16.18 -17.10
C ILE A 323 15.28 15.68 -18.08
N ASN A 324 15.23 16.06 -19.36
CA ASN A 324 16.25 15.70 -20.36
C ASN A 324 17.49 16.62 -20.32
N LYS A 325 17.50 17.69 -19.51
CA LYS A 325 18.61 18.65 -19.35
C LYS A 325 19.45 18.42 -18.08
N ILE A 326 19.07 17.46 -17.22
CA ILE A 326 19.80 17.03 -16.01
C ILE A 326 20.49 15.70 -16.29
#